data_AF-A0AAD6ZGB7-F1
#
_entry.id   AF-A0AAD6ZGB7-F1
#
_cell.length_a   1.000
_cell.length_b   1.000
_cell.length_c   1.000
_cell.angle_alpha   90.00
_cell.angle_beta   90.00
_cell.angle_gamma   90.00
#
_symmetry.space_group_name_H-M   'P 1'
#
loop_
_entity.id
_entity.type
_entity.pdbx_description
1 polymer ?
#
loop_
_entity_poly.entity_id
_entity_poly.type
_entity_poly.pdbx_seq_one_letter_code
_entity_poly.pdbx_strand_id
1 'polypeptide(L)'
;MPIHISTVHRTFERAGLSVKRVQKMASERDPIAEGYFINHISQYPAHYLVALDEMSKDDRTYARLWGRSPKGQRVEVYTPFVWKRRFTGIGALALDVGIIASRVIEGSADRETFIDFLRNDVVRGWSLI
;
A
#
# COMPACT_ATOMS: atom_id res chain seq x y z
N MET A 1 26.97 5.38 -38.62
CA MET A 1 26.32 6.70 -38.52
C MET A 1 25.56 6.75 -37.21
N PRO A 2 25.82 7.72 -36.32
CA PRO A 2 25.03 7.84 -35.09
C PRO A 2 23.60 8.27 -35.43
N ILE A 3 22.63 7.58 -34.83
CA ILE A 3 21.20 7.82 -35.05
C ILE A 3 20.72 8.83 -34.01
N HIS A 4 19.96 9.84 -34.41
CA HIS A 4 19.44 10.84 -33.49
C HIS A 4 18.24 10.31 -32.68
N ILE A 5 18.12 10.67 -31.39
CA ILE A 5 17.02 10.22 -30.51
C ILE A 5 15.63 10.54 -31.09
N SER A 6 15.48 11.67 -31.78
CA SER A 6 14.21 12.02 -32.42
C SER A 6 13.82 11.05 -33.54
N THR A 7 14.79 10.43 -34.22
CA THR A 7 14.55 9.40 -35.24
C THR A 7 14.00 8.13 -34.60
N VAL A 8 14.53 7.74 -33.44
CA VAL A 8 14.03 6.61 -32.67
C VAL A 8 12.60 6.86 -32.17
N HIS A 9 12.32 8.04 -31.61
CA HIS A 9 10.97 8.41 -31.15
C HIS A 9 9.93 8.34 -32.25
N ARG A 10 10.19 8.98 -33.41
CA ARG A 10 9.28 8.97 -34.56
C ARG A 10 9.06 7.56 -35.12
N THR A 11 10.05 6.68 -34.99
CA THR A 11 9.94 5.28 -35.42
C THR A 11 8.98 4.51 -34.51
N PHE A 12 9.08 4.69 -33.19
CA PHE A 12 8.12 4.12 -32.24
C PHE A 12 6.70 4.66 -32.45
N GLU A 13 6.53 5.96 -32.67
CA GLU A 13 5.22 6.54 -32.98
C GLU A 13 4.63 5.99 -34.28
N ARG A 14 5.43 5.89 -35.35
CA ARG A 14 5.00 5.26 -36.62
C ARG A 14 4.58 3.80 -36.46
N ALA A 15 5.20 3.09 -35.52
CA ALA A 15 4.83 1.72 -35.16
C ALA A 15 3.61 1.62 -34.22
N GLY A 16 3.00 2.76 -33.84
CA GLY A 16 1.86 2.80 -32.92
C GLY A 16 2.23 2.55 -31.45
N LEU A 17 3.51 2.66 -31.09
CA LEU A 17 4.01 2.42 -29.74
C LEU A 17 4.09 3.73 -28.97
N SER A 18 3.39 3.79 -27.84
CA SER A 18 3.41 4.94 -26.93
C SER A 18 4.14 4.63 -25.63
N VAL A 19 4.67 5.69 -25.01
CA VAL A 19 5.27 5.58 -23.68
C VAL A 19 4.16 5.42 -22.65
N LYS A 20 4.17 4.30 -21.91
CA LYS A 20 3.24 4.02 -20.81
C LYS A 20 4.01 3.87 -19.52
N ARG A 21 3.37 4.19 -18.39
CA ARG A 21 3.93 3.90 -17.07
C ARG A 21 3.94 2.39 -16.87
N VAL A 22 5.10 1.83 -16.53
CA VAL A 22 5.22 0.41 -16.20
C VAL A 22 4.45 0.14 -14.92
N GLN A 23 3.57 -0.87 -14.96
CA GLN A 23 2.87 -1.37 -13.79
C GLN A 23 3.76 -2.41 -13.10
N LYS A 24 4.09 -2.19 -11.83
CA LYS A 24 4.82 -3.17 -11.02
C LYS A 24 3.82 -4.21 -10.50
N MET A 25 4.05 -5.48 -10.83
CA MET A 25 3.22 -6.60 -10.42
C MET A 25 3.98 -7.46 -9.43
N ALA A 26 3.28 -8.08 -8.47
CA ALA A 26 3.87 -9.10 -7.61
C ALA A 26 4.19 -10.34 -8.45
N SER A 27 5.38 -10.90 -8.28
CA SER A 27 5.81 -12.12 -8.98
C SER A 27 5.02 -13.34 -8.52
N GLU A 28 4.49 -13.30 -7.30
CA GLU A 28 3.69 -14.35 -6.68
C GLU A 28 2.25 -14.39 -7.19
N ARG A 29 1.85 -13.44 -8.06
CA ARG A 29 0.48 -13.38 -8.57
C ARG A 29 0.17 -14.61 -9.44
N ASP A 30 -0.80 -15.40 -9.00
CA ASP A 30 -1.36 -16.53 -9.74
C ASP A 30 -2.82 -16.23 -10.16
N PRO A 31 -3.09 -16.02 -11.45
CA PRO A 31 -4.44 -15.77 -11.96
C PRO A 31 -5.44 -16.88 -11.66
N ILE A 32 -4.98 -18.13 -11.54
CA ILE A 32 -5.85 -19.26 -11.24
C ILE A 32 -6.30 -19.19 -9.78
N ALA A 33 -5.36 -18.99 -8.85
CA ALA A 33 -5.67 -18.78 -7.44
C ALA A 33 -6.57 -17.54 -7.22
N GLU A 34 -6.30 -16.45 -7.94
CA GLU A 34 -7.14 -15.25 -7.92
C GLU A 34 -8.57 -15.55 -8.39
N GLY A 35 -8.74 -16.31 -9.47
CA GLY A 35 -10.05 -16.74 -9.97
C GLY A 35 -10.82 -17.62 -8.97
N TYR A 36 -10.14 -18.58 -8.33
CA TYR A 36 -10.73 -19.40 -7.28
C TYR A 36 -11.18 -18.57 -6.07
N PHE A 37 -10.34 -17.62 -5.63
CA PHE A 37 -10.68 -16.73 -4.54
C PHE A 37 -11.90 -15.87 -4.86
N ILE A 38 -11.94 -15.25 -6.05
CA ILE A 38 -13.07 -14.41 -6.49
C ILE A 38 -14.36 -15.24 -6.55
N ASN A 39 -14.31 -16.45 -7.12
CA ASN A 39 -15.48 -17.33 -7.17
C ASN A 39 -15.98 -17.66 -5.77
N HIS A 40 -15.08 -18.08 -4.87
CA HIS A 40 -15.43 -18.43 -3.51
C HIS A 40 -16.02 -17.24 -2.73
N ILE A 41 -15.35 -16.09 -2.73
CA ILE A 41 -15.79 -14.93 -1.95
C ILE A 41 -17.09 -14.33 -2.49
N SER A 42 -17.36 -14.45 -3.79
CA SER A 42 -18.59 -13.96 -4.42
C SER A 42 -19.87 -14.67 -3.95
N GLN A 43 -19.74 -15.81 -3.28
CA GLN A 43 -20.88 -16.54 -2.72
C GLN A 43 -21.47 -15.85 -1.48
N TYR A 44 -20.74 -14.89 -0.89
CA TYR A 44 -21.16 -14.16 0.30
C TYR A 44 -21.60 -12.74 -0.07
N PRO A 45 -22.72 -12.25 0.50
CA PRO A 45 -23.05 -10.83 0.43
C PRO A 45 -21.92 -9.97 1.01
N ALA A 46 -21.63 -8.84 0.35
CA ALA A 46 -20.49 -8.00 0.74
C ALA A 46 -20.53 -7.50 2.19
N HIS A 47 -21.73 -7.29 2.75
CA HIS A 47 -21.90 -6.85 4.14
C HIS A 47 -21.59 -7.93 5.19
N TYR A 48 -21.41 -9.19 4.79
CA TYR A 48 -20.94 -10.26 5.69
C TYR A 48 -19.41 -10.31 5.79
N LEU A 49 -18.71 -9.54 4.96
CA LEU A 49 -17.27 -9.58 4.87
C LEU A 49 -16.66 -8.45 5.70
N VAL A 50 -15.67 -8.82 6.52
CA VAL A 50 -14.80 -7.88 7.23
C VAL A 50 -13.41 -7.99 6.62
N ALA A 51 -12.94 -6.90 6.02
CA ALA A 51 -11.59 -6.81 5.48
C ALA A 51 -10.61 -6.44 6.60
N LEU A 52 -9.52 -7.20 6.70
CA LEU A 52 -8.44 -6.97 7.66
C LEU A 52 -7.16 -6.70 6.90
N ASP A 53 -6.40 -5.70 7.33
CA ASP A 53 -5.10 -5.39 6.74
C ASP A 53 -4.12 -4.81 7.77
N GLU A 54 -2.84 -4.95 7.45
CA GLU A 54 -1.71 -4.43 8.23
C GLU A 54 -0.98 -3.34 7.45
N MET A 55 -0.71 -2.22 8.11
CA MET A 55 0.08 -1.13 7.55
C MET A 55 1.28 -0.80 8.44
N SER A 56 2.48 -0.76 7.84
CA SER A 56 3.68 -0.28 8.53
C SER A 56 3.88 1.22 8.31
N LYS A 57 4.10 1.98 9.38
CA LYS A 57 4.48 3.39 9.38
C LYS A 57 5.87 3.57 9.98
N ASP A 58 6.75 4.25 9.26
CA ASP A 58 8.08 4.67 9.76
C ASP A 58 8.08 6.20 9.94
N ASP A 59 8.54 6.67 11.10
CA ASP A 59 8.59 8.09 11.47
C ASP A 59 9.57 8.94 10.63
N ARG A 60 10.34 8.32 9.73
CA ARG A 60 11.22 9.00 8.76
C ARG A 60 10.52 9.86 7.71
N THR A 61 9.19 9.79 7.61
CA THR A 61 8.46 10.20 6.40
C THR A 61 8.06 11.69 6.36
N TYR A 62 8.53 12.53 7.30
CA TYR A 62 8.07 13.93 7.38
C TYR A 62 8.88 14.93 6.53
N ALA A 63 9.98 14.52 5.89
CA ALA A 63 10.72 15.41 4.99
C ALA A 63 10.11 15.45 3.59
N ARG A 64 9.92 16.64 3.02
CA ARG A 64 9.54 16.80 1.62
C ARG A 64 10.64 16.25 0.71
N LEU A 65 10.29 15.30 -0.17
CA LEU A 65 11.22 14.69 -1.13
C LEU A 65 11.62 15.63 -2.28
N TRP A 66 10.81 16.66 -2.54
CA TRP A 66 10.98 17.56 -3.66
C TRP A 66 10.94 19.02 -3.21
N GLY A 67 11.84 19.83 -3.76
CA GLY A 67 11.83 21.29 -3.63
C GLY A 67 12.45 21.94 -4.86
N ARG A 68 12.42 23.28 -4.90
CA ARG A 68 12.91 24.05 -6.04
C ARG A 68 14.08 24.92 -5.60
N SER A 69 15.16 24.89 -6.39
CA SER A 69 16.33 25.77 -6.29
C SER A 69 16.75 26.21 -7.69
N PRO A 70 17.54 27.29 -7.83
CA PRO A 70 18.19 27.62 -9.08
C PRO A 70 19.03 26.48 -9.65
N LYS A 71 19.20 26.47 -10.97
CA LYS A 71 20.00 25.45 -11.67
C LYS A 71 21.44 25.47 -11.14
N GLY A 72 21.91 24.31 -10.66
CA GLY A 72 23.24 24.16 -10.05
C GLY A 72 23.29 24.36 -8.54
N GLN A 73 22.18 24.68 -7.88
CA GLN A 73 22.10 24.82 -6.42
C GLN A 73 21.36 23.63 -5.80
N ARG A 74 21.79 23.20 -4.61
CA ARG A 74 21.13 22.15 -3.84
C ARG A 74 19.91 22.71 -3.10
N VAL A 75 18.83 21.94 -3.02
CA VAL A 75 17.69 22.22 -2.14
C VAL A 75 17.99 21.67 -0.75
N GLU A 76 17.87 22.49 0.28
CA GLU A 76 18.07 22.11 1.67
C GLU A 76 16.75 22.23 2.46
N VAL A 77 16.42 21.20 3.23
CA VAL A 77 15.23 21.14 4.09
C VAL A 77 15.68 20.62 5.44
N TYR A 78 15.35 21.37 6.50
CA TYR A 78 15.63 20.98 7.88
C TYR A 78 14.38 20.36 8.49
N THR A 79 14.49 19.12 8.95
CA THR A 79 13.44 18.41 9.68
C THR A 79 13.98 17.85 10.99
N PRO A 80 13.12 17.66 12.02
CA PRO A 80 13.53 17.02 13.27
C PRO A 80 14.20 15.66 13.01
N PHE A 81 15.31 15.40 13.69
CA PHE A 81 15.97 14.10 13.67
C PHE A 81 15.26 13.16 14.65
N VAL A 82 14.26 12.42 14.16
CA VAL A 82 13.49 11.46 14.97
C VAL A 82 14.21 10.10 14.95
N TRP A 83 14.47 9.51 16.13
CA TRP A 83 15.00 8.14 16.24
C TRP A 83 13.98 7.15 15.66
N LYS A 84 14.46 6.09 14.99
CA LYS A 84 13.62 5.14 14.22
C LYS A 84 12.59 4.43 15.12
N ARG A 85 11.38 4.97 15.21
CA ARG A 85 10.21 4.22 15.69
C ARG A 85 9.42 3.76 14.48
N ARG A 86 9.17 2.46 14.44
CA ARG A 86 8.27 1.83 13.47
C ARG A 86 7.01 1.49 14.20
N PHE A 87 5.89 1.83 13.59
CA PHE A 87 4.58 1.46 14.08
C PHE A 87 3.93 0.55 13.06
N THR A 88 3.21 -0.43 13.55
CA THR A 88 2.37 -1.30 12.75
C THR A 88 0.93 -1.04 13.15
N GLY A 89 0.13 -0.58 12.21
CA GLY A 89 -1.31 -0.44 12.37
C GLY A 89 -2.00 -1.69 11.83
N ILE A 90 -2.92 -2.27 12.59
CA ILE A 90 -3.80 -3.33 12.13
C ILE A 90 -5.23 -2.79 12.18
N GLY A 91 -5.98 -2.95 11.10
CA GLY A 91 -7.34 -2.44 10.99
C GLY A 91 -8.32 -3.50 10.48
N ALA A 92 -9.56 -3.40 10.94
CA ALA A 92 -10.70 -4.16 10.43
C ALA A 92 -11.78 -3.22 9.90
N LEU A 93 -12.27 -3.48 8.70
CA LEU A 93 -13.25 -2.66 7.99
C LEU A 93 -14.45 -3.52 7.57
N ALA A 94 -15.65 -3.09 7.94
CA ALA A 94 -16.91 -3.65 7.46
C ALA A 94 -17.59 -2.64 6.52
N LEU A 95 -18.27 -3.12 5.49
CA LEU A 95 -18.88 -2.26 4.46
C LEU A 95 -19.87 -1.25 5.05
N ASP A 96 -20.71 -1.68 5.98
CA ASP A 96 -21.84 -0.89 6.47
C ASP A 96 -21.48 0.04 7.63
N VAL A 97 -20.44 -0.30 8.40
CA VAL A 97 -20.04 0.41 9.63
C VAL A 97 -18.75 1.21 9.44
N GLY A 98 -17.92 0.84 8.46
CA GLY A 98 -16.58 1.40 8.30
C GLY A 98 -15.57 0.70 9.21
N ILE A 99 -14.73 1.45 9.90
CA ILE A 99 -13.67 0.87 10.75
C ILE A 99 -14.31 0.32 12.02
N ILE A 100 -14.27 -1.00 12.20
CA ILE A 100 -14.87 -1.68 13.34
C ILE A 100 -13.86 -1.96 14.45
N ALA A 101 -12.57 -2.05 14.10
CA ALA A 101 -11.48 -2.20 15.04
C ALA A 101 -10.18 -1.63 14.43
N SER A 102 -9.33 -1.06 15.28
CA SER A 102 -8.01 -0.58 14.88
C SER A 102 -7.06 -0.62 16.07
N ARG A 103 -5.82 -1.06 15.84
CA ARG A 103 -4.79 -1.14 16.86
C ARG A 103 -3.45 -0.69 16.28
N VAL A 104 -2.71 0.09 17.06
CA VAL A 104 -1.34 0.51 16.72
C VAL A 104 -0.38 -0.17 17.68
N ILE A 105 0.61 -0.85 17.12
CA ILE A 105 1.67 -1.55 17.83
C ILE A 105 2.99 -0.85 17.51
N GLU A 106 3.85 -0.66 18.50
CA GLU A 106 5.23 -0.25 18.25
C GLU A 106 6.08 -1.48 17.88
N GLY A 107 6.80 -1.39 16.77
CA GLY A 107 7.55 -2.51 16.19
C GLY A 107 6.76 -3.23 15.10
N SER A 108 7.16 -4.48 14.83
CA SER A 108 6.49 -5.36 13.86
C SER A 108 5.33 -6.10 14.53
N ALA A 109 4.25 -6.36 13.79
CA ALA A 109 3.28 -7.35 14.22
C ALA A 109 3.81 -8.77 13.99
N ASP A 110 3.39 -9.68 14.84
CA ASP A 110 3.59 -11.12 14.71
C ASP A 110 2.24 -11.85 14.75
N ARG A 111 2.30 -13.18 14.62
CA ARG A 111 1.12 -14.03 14.60
C ARG A 111 0.32 -13.89 15.88
N GLU A 112 0.99 -13.88 17.03
CA GLU A 112 0.37 -13.78 18.36
C GLU A 112 -0.40 -12.47 18.48
N THR A 113 0.22 -11.36 18.08
CA THR A 113 -0.39 -10.03 18.13
C THR A 113 -1.59 -9.92 17.19
N PHE A 114 -1.52 -10.53 16.01
CA PHE A 114 -2.65 -10.58 15.07
C PHE A 114 -3.82 -11.42 15.60
N ILE A 115 -3.57 -12.59 16.17
CA ILE A 115 -4.60 -13.44 16.78
C ILE A 115 -5.23 -12.74 17.99
N ASP A 116 -4.43 -12.04 18.79
CA ASP A 116 -4.94 -11.24 19.91
C ASP A 116 -5.87 -10.13 19.43
N PHE A 117 -5.48 -9.39 18.37
CA PHE A 117 -6.31 -8.36 17.75
C PHE A 117 -7.65 -8.92 17.25
N LEU A 118 -7.63 -10.06 16.55
CA LEU A 118 -8.84 -10.72 16.08
C LEU A 118 -9.78 -11.08 17.24
N ARG A 119 -9.24 -11.63 18.32
CA ARG A 119 -10.06 -12.10 19.45
C ARG A 119 -10.64 -10.95 20.26
N ASN A 120 -9.81 -9.96 20.58
CA ASN A 120 -10.14 -8.95 21.57
C ASN A 120 -10.75 -7.69 20.97
N ASP A 121 -10.32 -7.27 19.78
CA ASP A 121 -10.79 -6.03 19.17
C ASP A 121 -11.87 -6.31 18.13
N VAL A 122 -11.72 -7.37 17.32
CA VAL A 122 -12.70 -7.68 16.27
C VAL A 122 -13.87 -8.47 16.82
N VAL A 123 -13.65 -9.69 17.33
CA VAL A 123 -14.76 -10.57 17.75
C VAL A 123 -15.42 -10.07 19.03
N ARG A 124 -14.63 -9.77 20.08
CA ARG A 124 -15.17 -9.28 21.36
C ARG A 124 -15.62 -7.83 21.30
N GLY A 125 -14.91 -6.98 20.58
CA GLY A 125 -15.29 -5.58 20.39
C GLY A 125 -16.63 -5.44 19.67
N TRP A 126 -16.92 -6.33 18.73
CA TRP A 126 -18.21 -6.36 18.02
C TRP A 126 -19.38 -6.84 18.88
N SER A 127 -19.17 -7.75 19.83
CA SER A 127 -20.23 -8.22 20.74
C SER A 127 -20.72 -7.18 21.76
N LEU A 128 -20.12 -5.99 21.78
CA LEU A 128 -20.46 -4.88 22.69
C LEU A 128 -21.16 -3.71 21.98
N ILE A 129 -21.46 -3.84 20.69
CA ILE A 129 -22.16 -2.87 19.83
C ILE A 129 -23.48 -3.50 19.39
#